data_AF-A0A2Z2KCL1-F1
#
_entry.id   AF-A0A2Z2KCL1-F1
#
_cell.length_a   1.000
_cell.length_b   1.000
_cell.length_c   1.000
_cell.angle_alpha   90.00
_cell.angle_beta   90.00
_cell.angle_gamma   90.00
#
_symmetry.space_group_name_H-M   'P 1'
#
loop_
_entity.id
_entity.type
_entity.pdbx_description
1 polymer ?
#
loop_
_entity_poly.entity_id
_entity_poly.type
_entity_poly.pdbx_seq_one_letter_code
_entity_poly.pdbx_strand_id
1 'polypeptide(L)'
;MPVNANILVTGNVMIRGNVAFDSTMLVLGETTVEDANIQGIIDTDSGGDKKELVLMSKGKVLINRLDTFATTQPIPDEVMDAFFYTDSSGELYGVGSMFYLNGGFFAKEDLTVNAVTGVVNKPGTEDTSGKLTFSAQVQDGLKRFVVDYNNEVYGHQQSSLPRVQSIHVHVGPVQLVN
;
A
#
# COMPACT_ATOMS: atom_id res chain seq x y z
N MET A 1 0.74 -17.37 -2.78
CA MET A 1 0.21 -17.73 -4.13
C MET A 1 0.73 -16.72 -5.14
N PRO A 2 1.39 -17.12 -6.24
CA PRO A 2 1.93 -16.18 -7.23
C PRO A 2 0.89 -15.75 -8.27
N VAL A 3 0.93 -14.50 -8.70
CA VAL A 3 0.09 -13.91 -9.76
C VAL A 3 1.00 -13.13 -10.72
N ASN A 4 1.18 -13.65 -11.94
CA ASN A 4 2.12 -13.15 -12.96
C ASN A 4 1.40 -12.63 -14.22
N ALA A 5 0.23 -12.01 -14.07
CA ALA A 5 -0.58 -11.59 -15.20
C ALA A 5 -1.28 -10.27 -14.90
N ASN A 6 -1.46 -9.44 -15.93
CA ASN A 6 -2.25 -8.21 -15.81
C ASN A 6 -3.74 -8.56 -15.71
N ILE A 7 -4.45 -7.84 -14.84
CA ILE A 7 -5.84 -8.15 -14.49
C ILE A 7 -6.69 -6.90 -14.68
N LEU A 8 -7.82 -7.04 -15.38
CA LEU A 8 -8.90 -6.06 -15.37
C LEU A 8 -10.06 -6.59 -14.53
N VAL A 9 -10.43 -5.86 -13.49
CA VAL A 9 -11.57 -6.18 -12.62
C VAL A 9 -12.64 -5.11 -12.79
N THR A 10 -13.82 -5.51 -13.27
CA THR A 10 -14.94 -4.58 -13.49
C THR A 10 -15.74 -4.26 -12.23
N GLY A 11 -15.43 -4.94 -11.12
CA GLY A 11 -16.05 -4.74 -9.81
C GLY A 11 -15.03 -4.41 -8.74
N ASN A 12 -15.32 -4.82 -7.51
CA ASN A 12 -14.46 -4.57 -6.35
C ASN A 12 -13.42 -5.67 -6.19
N VAL A 13 -12.28 -5.32 -5.59
CA VAL A 13 -11.19 -6.25 -5.25
C VAL A 13 -10.99 -6.29 -3.75
N MET A 14 -10.79 -7.49 -3.22
CA MET A 14 -10.35 -7.71 -1.85
C MET A 14 -9.10 -8.59 -1.88
N ILE A 15 -7.98 -8.10 -1.33
CA ILE A 15 -6.72 -8.84 -1.21
C ILE A 15 -6.50 -9.18 0.26
N ARG A 16 -6.28 -10.47 0.55
CA ARG A 16 -6.03 -11.01 1.90
C ARG A 16 -5.03 -12.16 1.86
N GLY A 17 -4.34 -12.39 2.98
CA GLY A 17 -3.37 -13.47 3.14
C GLY A 17 -2.06 -13.24 2.37
N ASN A 18 -1.28 -14.32 2.21
CA ASN A 18 0.05 -14.28 1.60
C ASN A 18 -0.04 -14.44 0.08
N VAL A 19 0.15 -13.34 -0.65
CA VAL A 19 0.07 -13.29 -2.11
C VAL A 19 1.34 -12.67 -2.67
N ALA A 20 1.83 -13.22 -3.77
CA ALA A 20 2.98 -12.67 -4.47
C ALA A 20 2.52 -12.19 -5.86
N PHE A 21 2.98 -11.02 -6.29
CA PHE A 21 2.57 -10.41 -7.55
C PHE A 21 3.77 -10.01 -8.41
N ASP A 22 3.65 -10.27 -9.70
CA ASP A 22 4.27 -9.51 -10.79
C ASP A 22 3.11 -9.16 -11.73
N SER A 23 2.44 -8.04 -11.45
CA SER A 23 1.22 -7.72 -12.18
C SER A 23 0.81 -6.26 -12.08
N THR A 24 0.18 -5.78 -13.15
CA THR A 24 -0.68 -4.59 -13.08
C THR A 24 -2.15 -4.99 -13.01
N MET A 25 -2.85 -4.51 -12.00
CA MET A 25 -4.28 -4.70 -11.77
C MET A 25 -5.03 -3.39 -11.96
N LEU A 26 -5.98 -3.38 -12.89
CA LEU A 26 -6.89 -2.27 -13.14
C LEU A 26 -8.25 -2.62 -12.56
N VAL A 27 -8.73 -1.83 -11.60
CA VAL A 27 -9.96 -2.09 -10.85
C VAL A 27 -10.95 -0.94 -11.11
N LEU A 28 -12.13 -1.26 -11.66
CA LEU A 28 -13.16 -0.25 -11.94
C LEU A 28 -14.04 0.06 -10.71
N GLY A 29 -14.03 -0.82 -9.71
CA GLY A 29 -14.70 -0.61 -8.43
C GLY A 29 -13.72 -0.17 -7.34
N GLU A 30 -14.02 -0.54 -6.10
CA GLU A 30 -13.21 -0.26 -4.91
C GLU A 30 -12.18 -1.36 -4.65
N THR A 31 -11.17 -1.06 -3.83
CA THR A 31 -10.15 -2.02 -3.42
C THR A 31 -9.97 -2.02 -1.91
N THR A 32 -10.02 -3.20 -1.32
CA THR A 32 -9.69 -3.42 0.09
C THR A 32 -8.50 -4.35 0.20
N VAL A 33 -7.46 -3.94 0.93
CA VAL A 33 -6.34 -4.77 1.32
C VAL A 33 -6.42 -4.96 2.83
N GLU A 34 -6.66 -6.19 3.27
CA GLU A 34 -6.91 -6.52 4.68
C GLU A 34 -6.16 -7.80 5.06
N ASP A 35 -5.41 -7.78 6.17
CA ASP A 35 -4.64 -8.94 6.65
C ASP A 35 -3.82 -9.59 5.51
N ALA A 36 -3.23 -8.77 4.64
CA ALA A 36 -2.49 -9.22 3.46
C ALA A 36 -0.98 -9.06 3.66
N ASN A 37 -0.22 -10.02 3.15
CA ASN A 37 1.21 -9.86 2.92
C ASN A 37 1.43 -9.97 1.41
N ILE A 38 1.67 -8.82 0.79
CA ILE A 38 1.84 -8.69 -0.65
C ILE A 38 3.34 -8.60 -0.95
N GLN A 39 3.88 -9.65 -1.55
CA GLN A 39 5.29 -9.74 -1.91
C GLN A 39 5.50 -9.58 -3.41
N GLY A 40 6.60 -8.96 -3.81
CA GLY A 40 7.03 -8.99 -5.21
C GLY A 40 7.55 -10.38 -5.61
N ILE A 41 7.44 -10.71 -6.90
CA ILE A 41 7.98 -11.94 -7.50
C ILE A 41 9.33 -11.63 -8.15
N ILE A 42 10.34 -12.43 -7.82
CA ILE A 42 11.66 -12.34 -8.43
C ILE A 42 11.58 -12.89 -9.85
N ASP A 43 11.85 -12.05 -10.84
CA ASP A 43 11.98 -12.44 -12.23
C ASP A 43 13.36 -13.06 -12.47
N THR A 44 13.41 -14.38 -12.49
CA THR A 44 14.64 -15.15 -12.74
C THR A 44 15.14 -15.03 -14.17
N ASP A 45 14.28 -14.63 -15.11
CA ASP A 45 14.60 -14.55 -16.54
C ASP A 45 15.17 -13.17 -16.92
N SER A 46 14.81 -12.12 -16.17
CA SER A 46 15.22 -10.73 -16.43
C SER A 46 16.36 -10.21 -15.53
N GLY A 47 17.11 -11.09 -14.86
CA GLY A 47 18.30 -10.69 -14.08
C GLY A 47 18.09 -10.62 -12.56
N GLY A 48 16.96 -11.11 -12.04
CA GLY A 48 16.70 -11.23 -10.60
C GLY A 48 15.95 -10.06 -9.98
N ASP A 49 15.36 -9.18 -10.79
CA ASP A 49 14.58 -8.06 -10.30
C ASP A 49 13.30 -8.54 -9.59
N LYS A 50 13.00 -7.97 -8.42
CA LYS A 50 11.77 -8.27 -7.67
C LYS A 50 10.66 -7.34 -8.16
N LYS A 51 9.75 -7.86 -8.98
CA LYS A 51 8.63 -7.12 -9.55
C LYS A 51 7.45 -7.14 -8.61
N GLU A 52 6.72 -6.04 -8.54
CA GLU A 52 5.68 -5.81 -7.54
C GLU A 52 4.25 -5.75 -8.13
N LEU A 53 3.26 -5.60 -7.24
CA LEU A 53 1.89 -5.28 -7.63
C LEU A 53 1.77 -3.80 -7.99
N VAL A 54 1.30 -3.46 -9.19
CA VAL A 54 0.72 -2.14 -9.47
C VAL A 54 -0.79 -2.27 -9.49
N LEU A 55 -1.48 -1.61 -8.56
CA LEU A 55 -2.94 -1.60 -8.49
C LEU A 55 -3.47 -0.19 -8.74
N MET A 56 -4.27 -0.04 -9.79
CA MET A 56 -4.96 1.20 -10.11
C MET A 56 -6.47 1.01 -9.94
N SER A 57 -7.04 1.70 -8.96
CA SER A 57 -8.46 1.61 -8.63
C SER A 57 -9.19 2.88 -9.07
N LYS A 58 -10.39 2.73 -9.64
CA LYS A 58 -11.27 3.87 -9.91
C LYS A 58 -12.01 4.31 -8.66
N GLY A 59 -12.39 3.34 -7.81
CA GLY A 59 -13.01 3.58 -6.52
C GLY A 59 -11.98 3.75 -5.41
N LYS A 60 -12.49 3.82 -4.18
CA LYS A 60 -11.68 4.00 -2.98
C LYS A 60 -10.71 2.86 -2.76
N VAL A 61 -9.55 3.16 -2.18
CA VAL A 61 -8.59 2.15 -1.74
C VAL A 61 -8.46 2.22 -0.23
N LEU A 62 -8.84 1.13 0.44
CA LEU A 62 -8.68 0.94 1.89
C LEU A 62 -7.57 -0.08 2.15
N ILE A 63 -6.56 0.30 2.92
CA ILE A 63 -5.55 -0.64 3.43
C ILE A 63 -5.59 -0.66 4.94
N ASN A 64 -5.88 -1.82 5.52
CA ASN A 64 -5.91 -2.01 6.96
C ASN A 64 -5.28 -3.34 7.39
N ARG A 65 -4.87 -3.39 8.66
CA ARG A 65 -4.48 -4.63 9.35
C ARG A 65 -3.35 -5.42 8.66
N LEU A 66 -2.27 -4.77 8.26
CA LEU A 66 -1.03 -5.45 7.88
C LEU A 66 -0.25 -5.80 9.17
N ASP A 67 0.01 -7.08 9.42
CA ASP A 67 0.77 -7.59 10.57
C ASP A 67 0.41 -6.98 11.95
N THR A 68 -0.51 -7.63 12.67
CA THR A 68 -1.16 -7.02 13.83
C THR A 68 -0.31 -7.13 15.10
N PHE A 69 -0.11 -6.01 15.80
CA PHE A 69 0.59 -5.89 17.08
C PHE A 69 2.06 -6.32 17.09
N ALA A 70 2.75 -6.22 15.94
CA ALA A 70 4.19 -6.41 15.89
C ALA A 70 4.92 -5.46 16.86
N THR A 71 5.92 -6.02 17.55
CA THR A 71 6.74 -5.37 18.58
C THR A 71 8.14 -5.04 18.09
N THR A 72 8.49 -5.48 16.88
CA THR A 72 9.79 -5.27 16.21
C THR A 72 9.57 -4.60 14.87
N GLN A 73 10.63 -4.03 14.28
CA GLN A 73 10.55 -3.55 12.90
C GLN A 73 10.31 -4.71 11.93
N PRO A 74 9.65 -4.48 10.78
CA PRO A 74 9.29 -5.53 9.85
C PRO A 74 10.55 -6.11 9.23
N ILE A 75 10.61 -7.43 9.11
CA ILE A 75 11.63 -8.09 8.29
C ILE A 75 11.29 -7.93 6.80
N PRO A 76 12.24 -8.13 5.87
CA PRO A 76 11.97 -7.94 4.43
C PRO A 76 10.73 -8.69 3.90
N ASP A 77 10.43 -9.87 4.43
CA ASP A 77 9.27 -10.69 4.05
C ASP A 77 7.92 -10.16 4.58
N GLU A 78 7.95 -9.13 5.43
CA GLU A 78 6.78 -8.41 5.97
C GLU A 78 6.60 -7.03 5.33
N VAL A 79 7.56 -6.60 4.51
CA VAL A 79 7.47 -5.36 3.73
C VAL A 79 6.59 -5.63 2.51
N MET A 80 5.55 -4.83 2.34
CA MET A 80 4.65 -4.94 1.20
C MET A 80 5.30 -4.32 -0.04
N ASP A 81 5.42 -5.08 -1.13
CA ASP A 81 5.86 -4.55 -2.42
C ASP A 81 4.66 -4.23 -3.30
N ALA A 82 4.28 -2.95 -3.35
CA ALA A 82 3.14 -2.53 -4.15
C ALA A 82 3.10 -1.03 -4.47
N PHE A 83 2.48 -0.72 -5.60
CA PHE A 83 2.06 0.61 -6.00
C PHE A 83 0.54 0.69 -6.03
N PHE A 84 -0.02 1.66 -5.33
CA PHE A 84 -1.44 1.92 -5.32
C PHE A 84 -1.73 3.28 -5.94
N TYR A 85 -2.68 3.30 -6.85
CA TYR A 85 -3.32 4.51 -7.36
C TYR A 85 -4.82 4.41 -7.13
N THR A 86 -5.47 5.50 -6.74
CA THR A 86 -6.92 5.65 -6.76
C THR A 86 -7.36 6.94 -7.44
N ASP A 87 -8.37 6.86 -8.30
CA ASP A 87 -9.07 8.03 -8.88
C ASP A 87 -10.04 8.69 -7.88
N SER A 88 -10.15 8.13 -6.66
CA SER A 88 -10.95 8.64 -5.55
C SER A 88 -10.07 8.79 -4.29
N SER A 89 -10.60 8.49 -3.10
CA SER A 89 -9.94 8.63 -1.81
C SER A 89 -9.20 7.36 -1.38
N GLY A 90 -8.08 7.54 -0.67
CA GLY A 90 -7.31 6.47 -0.04
C GLY A 90 -7.35 6.54 1.49
N GLU A 91 -7.49 5.40 2.14
CA GLU A 91 -7.47 5.30 3.61
C GLU A 91 -6.45 4.24 4.05
N LEU A 92 -5.45 4.66 4.84
CA LEU A 92 -4.35 3.81 5.29
C LEU A 92 -4.32 3.73 6.82
N TYR A 93 -4.39 2.50 7.35
CA TYR A 93 -4.40 2.24 8.79
C TYR A 93 -3.16 1.48 9.28
N GLY A 94 -2.34 2.16 10.10
CA GLY A 94 -1.15 1.66 10.79
C GLY A 94 -1.20 1.82 12.32
N VAL A 95 -2.41 1.74 12.92
CA VAL A 95 -2.57 1.89 14.39
C VAL A 95 -2.24 0.57 15.10
N GLY A 96 -3.06 -0.46 14.92
CA GLY A 96 -2.81 -1.80 15.48
C GLY A 96 -1.89 -2.66 14.60
N SER A 97 -1.61 -2.23 13.38
CA SER A 97 -0.80 -2.89 12.36
C SER A 97 0.58 -2.25 12.23
N MET A 98 1.55 -2.97 11.68
CA MET A 98 2.75 -2.36 11.10
C MET A 98 2.57 -2.29 9.59
N PHE A 99 2.44 -1.07 9.08
CA PHE A 99 2.37 -0.79 7.67
C PHE A 99 3.76 -0.39 7.17
N TYR A 100 4.37 -1.24 6.35
CA TYR A 100 5.59 -0.92 5.63
C TYR A 100 5.39 -1.23 4.15
N LEU A 101 5.41 -0.18 3.34
CA LEU A 101 5.29 -0.26 1.90
C LEU A 101 6.62 0.07 1.23
N ASN A 102 7.17 -0.88 0.47
CA ASN A 102 8.15 -0.62 -0.57
C ASN A 102 7.38 -0.40 -1.88
N GLY A 103 7.25 0.86 -2.28
CA GLY A 103 6.50 1.22 -3.48
C GLY A 103 5.86 2.58 -3.38
N GLY A 104 4.54 2.69 -3.45
CA GLY A 104 3.92 4.01 -3.41
C GLY A 104 2.41 4.01 -3.30
N PHE A 105 1.86 5.12 -2.82
CA PHE A 105 0.42 5.32 -2.74
C PHE A 105 0.07 6.71 -3.26
N PHE A 106 -0.84 6.78 -4.21
CA PHE A 106 -1.39 8.02 -4.74
C PHE A 106 -2.92 7.99 -4.72
N ALA A 107 -3.52 9.02 -4.11
CA ALA A 107 -4.94 9.30 -4.23
C ALA A 107 -5.13 10.61 -4.99
N LYS A 108 -6.05 10.61 -5.95
CA LYS A 108 -6.44 11.83 -6.66
C LYS A 108 -7.27 12.77 -5.79
N GLU A 109 -8.11 12.21 -4.93
CA GLU A 109 -8.86 12.96 -3.91
C GLU A 109 -8.08 12.94 -2.58
N ASP A 110 -8.75 12.67 -1.46
CA ASP A 110 -8.14 12.69 -0.15
C ASP A 110 -7.35 11.42 0.16
N LEU A 111 -6.18 11.59 0.76
CA LEU A 111 -5.40 10.51 1.38
C LEU A 111 -5.43 10.67 2.90
N THR A 112 -6.13 9.75 3.58
CA THR A 112 -6.19 9.71 5.04
C THR A 112 -5.22 8.67 5.58
N VAL A 113 -4.27 9.10 6.42
CA VAL A 113 -3.31 8.22 7.10
C VAL A 113 -3.59 8.22 8.60
N ASN A 114 -3.91 7.04 9.13
CA ASN A 114 -4.13 6.81 10.56
C ASN A 114 -3.01 5.92 11.09
N ALA A 115 -2.00 6.51 11.73
CA ALA A 115 -0.84 5.78 12.25
C ALA A 115 -0.38 6.34 13.59
N VAL A 116 0.30 5.50 14.36
CA VAL A 116 0.92 5.88 15.64
C VAL A 116 2.38 5.47 15.66
N THR A 117 3.17 6.08 16.55
CA THR A 117 4.53 5.65 16.85
C THR A 117 4.57 4.91 18.19
N GLY A 118 5.49 3.95 18.30
CA GLY A 118 5.71 3.15 19.51
C GLY A 118 4.95 1.81 19.52
N VAL A 119 4.87 1.22 20.71
CA VAL A 119 4.25 -0.10 20.92
C VAL A 119 2.77 0.06 21.25
N VAL A 120 1.93 -0.69 20.53
CA VAL A 120 0.49 -0.77 20.74
C VAL A 120 0.17 -2.17 21.25
N ASN A 121 -0.45 -2.26 22.44
CA ASN A 121 -0.85 -3.52 23.02
C ASN A 121 -2.33 -3.76 22.76
N LYS A 122 -2.64 -4.99 22.36
CA LYS A 122 -4.01 -5.48 22.24
C LYS A 122 -4.71 -5.48 23.61
N PRO A 123 -6.05 -5.39 23.65
CA PRO A 123 -6.80 -5.53 24.89
C PRO A 123 -6.46 -6.88 25.55
N GLY A 124 -6.27 -6.87 26.86
CA GLY A 124 -6.07 -8.10 27.63
C GLY A 124 -7.30 -9.01 27.56
N THR A 125 -7.14 -10.30 27.81
CA THR A 125 -8.26 -11.26 27.80
C THR A 125 -9.34 -10.94 28.84
N GLU A 126 -9.02 -10.12 29.85
CA GLU A 126 -9.94 -9.66 30.89
C GLU A 126 -10.46 -8.22 30.65
N ASP A 127 -9.97 -7.54 29.61
CA ASP A 127 -10.39 -6.18 29.28
C ASP A 127 -11.66 -6.19 28.42
N THR A 128 -12.80 -5.95 29.06
CA THR A 128 -14.11 -5.84 28.40
C THR A 128 -14.32 -4.53 27.64
N SER A 129 -13.41 -3.57 27.77
CA SER A 129 -13.53 -2.27 27.08
C SER A 129 -13.06 -2.33 25.63
N GLY A 130 -12.30 -3.36 25.24
CA GLY A 130 -11.78 -3.55 23.88
C GLY A 130 -10.81 -2.46 23.42
N LYS A 131 -10.24 -1.68 24.35
CA LYS A 131 -9.41 -0.52 24.03
C LYS A 131 -7.97 -0.91 23.75
N LEU A 132 -7.39 -0.30 22.71
CA LEU A 132 -5.95 -0.34 22.48
C LEU A 132 -5.24 0.48 23.55
N THR A 133 -4.11 -0.04 24.05
CA THR A 133 -3.24 0.70 24.96
C THR A 133 -1.90 1.00 24.30
N PHE A 134 -1.37 2.19 24.57
CA PHE A 134 -0.15 2.68 23.96
C PHE A 134 0.92 2.77 25.03
N SER A 135 2.08 2.16 24.79
CA SER A 135 3.24 2.33 25.65
C SER A 135 3.77 3.76 25.55
N ALA A 136 4.47 4.23 26.59
CA ALA A 136 5.08 5.56 26.59
C ALA A 136 5.99 5.72 25.36
N GLN A 137 5.80 6.80 24.62
CA GLN A 137 6.60 7.09 23.43
C GLN A 137 8.00 7.52 23.85
N VAL A 138 9.00 6.77 23.39
CA VAL A 138 10.42 7.11 23.52
C VAL A 138 10.90 7.81 22.25
N GLN A 139 11.93 8.65 22.35
CA GLN A 139 12.63 9.12 21.15
C GLN A 139 13.13 7.90 20.37
N ASP A 140 12.91 7.91 19.05
CA ASP A 140 13.18 6.78 18.14
C ASP A 140 12.31 5.53 18.38
N GLY A 141 11.09 5.72 18.87
CA GLY A 141 10.11 4.63 18.97
C GLY A 141 9.75 4.00 17.61
N LEU A 142 9.25 2.76 17.67
CA LEU A 142 8.84 1.97 16.50
C LEU A 142 7.94 2.76 15.54
N LYS A 143 8.33 2.87 14.27
CA LYS A 143 7.55 3.53 13.22
C LYS A 143 6.55 2.52 12.66
N ARG A 144 5.26 2.69 12.94
CA ARG A 144 4.23 1.74 12.48
C ARG A 144 3.65 2.06 11.09
N PHE A 145 4.11 3.15 10.48
CA PHE A 145 3.78 3.53 9.13
C PHE A 145 5.03 4.05 8.43
N VAL A 146 5.49 3.30 7.43
CA VAL A 146 6.64 3.65 6.60
C VAL A 146 6.30 3.38 5.15
N VAL A 147 6.64 4.33 4.28
CA VAL A 147 6.55 4.20 2.82
C VAL A 147 7.90 4.56 2.25
N ASP A 148 8.59 3.58 1.69
CA ASP A 148 9.82 3.77 0.93
C ASP A 148 9.45 3.78 -0.55
N TYR A 149 9.74 4.88 -1.23
CA TYR A 149 9.35 5.05 -2.62
C TYR A 149 10.26 4.26 -3.56
N ASN A 150 9.71 3.33 -4.34
CA ASN A 150 10.46 2.53 -5.32
C ASN A 150 10.22 2.97 -6.78
N ASN A 151 11.11 3.77 -7.36
CA ASN A 151 10.94 4.24 -8.74
C ASN A 151 11.18 3.16 -9.84
N GLU A 152 11.65 1.97 -9.47
CA GLU A 152 11.92 0.89 -10.43
C GLU A 152 10.63 0.35 -11.07
N VAL A 153 9.47 0.62 -10.46
CA VAL A 153 8.13 0.28 -10.97
C VAL A 153 7.90 0.69 -12.43
N TYR A 154 8.43 1.84 -12.84
CA TYR A 154 8.24 2.32 -14.22
C TYR A 154 8.99 1.44 -15.23
N GLY A 155 10.07 0.79 -14.81
CA GLY A 155 10.79 -0.21 -15.59
C GLY A 155 10.13 -1.59 -15.48
N HIS A 156 9.84 -2.05 -14.25
CA HIS A 156 9.27 -3.38 -13.99
C HIS A 156 7.95 -3.62 -14.71
N GLN A 157 7.07 -2.61 -14.70
CA GLN A 157 5.72 -2.68 -15.26
C GLN A 157 5.57 -1.86 -16.56
N GLN A 158 6.68 -1.58 -17.27
CA GLN A 158 6.65 -0.72 -18.46
C GLN A 158 5.69 -1.22 -19.56
N SER A 159 5.51 -2.54 -19.70
CA SER A 159 4.64 -3.17 -20.71
C SER A 159 3.16 -3.15 -20.34
N SER A 160 2.84 -2.97 -19.06
CA SER A 160 1.53 -3.13 -18.47
C SER A 160 0.90 -1.80 -18.03
N LEU A 161 1.73 -0.78 -17.76
CA LEU A 161 1.28 0.57 -17.48
C LEU A 161 0.66 1.25 -18.73
N PRO A 162 -0.38 2.10 -18.56
CA PRO A 162 -0.94 2.88 -19.66
C PRO A 162 0.12 3.77 -20.34
N ARG A 163 0.28 3.61 -21.64
CA ARG A 163 1.24 4.39 -22.45
C ARG A 163 0.51 5.52 -23.16
N VAL A 164 1.07 6.73 -23.10
CA VAL A 164 0.59 7.89 -23.86
C VAL A 164 1.64 8.30 -24.91
N GLN A 165 1.20 8.65 -26.11
CA GLN A 165 2.10 9.06 -27.20
C GLN A 165 2.57 10.52 -27.05
N SER A 166 1.78 11.35 -26.37
CA SER A 166 2.03 12.78 -26.20
C SER A 166 1.49 13.26 -24.87
N ILE A 167 2.27 14.09 -24.16
CA ILE A 167 1.83 14.78 -22.95
C ILE A 167 1.49 16.22 -23.35
N HIS A 168 0.25 16.64 -23.14
CA HIS A 168 -0.17 18.02 -23.35
C HIS A 168 -0.21 18.74 -21.99
N VAL A 169 0.78 19.60 -21.74
CA VAL A 169 0.85 20.43 -20.52
C VAL A 169 0.24 21.78 -20.82
N HIS A 170 -0.85 22.12 -20.13
CA HIS A 170 -1.45 23.44 -20.17
C HIS A 170 -1.08 24.20 -18.89
N VAL A 171 -0.28 25.26 -19.03
CA VAL A 171 0.06 26.15 -17.91
C VAL A 171 -0.95 27.30 -17.87
N GLY A 172 -1.74 27.37 -16.82
CA GLY A 172 -2.66 28.48 -16.54
C GLY A 172 -1.97 29.60 -15.73
N PRO A 173 -2.49 30.84 -15.75
CA PRO A 173 -1.97 31.93 -14.93
C PRO A 173 -2.13 31.61 -13.43
N VAL A 174 -1.08 31.88 -12.65
CA VAL A 174 -1.08 31.72 -11.19
C VAL A 174 -2.08 32.72 -10.59
N GLN A 175 -3.17 32.23 -10.00
CA GLN A 175 -4.08 33.06 -9.22
C GLN A 175 -3.54 33.18 -7.79
N LEU A 176 -3.22 34.40 -7.37
CA LEU A 176 -3.04 34.73 -5.96
C LEU A 176 -4.42 34.67 -5.29
N VAL A 177 -4.59 33.73 -4.38
CA VAL A 177 -5.76 33.68 -3.49
C VAL A 177 -5.52 34.73 -2.41
N ASN A 178 -6.23 35.85 -2.49
CA ASN A 178 -6.25 36.89 -1.45
C ASN A 178 -7.25 36.55 -0.34
#